data_AF-A0A292RR95-F1
#
_entry.id   AF-A0A292RR95-F1
#
_cell.length_a   1.000
_cell.length_b   1.000
_cell.length_c   1.000
_cell.angle_alpha   90.00
_cell.angle_beta   90.00
_cell.angle_gamma   90.00
#
_symmetry.space_group_name_H-M   'P 1'
#
loop_
_entity.id
_entity.type
_entity.pdbx_description
1 polymer ?
#
loop_
_entity_poly.entity_id
_entity_poly.type
_entity_poly.pdbx_seq_one_letter_code
_entity_poly.pdbx_strand_id
1 'polypeptide(L)'
;MSYNYMLNEVVKYWKKTNDLLVAFEDFNGQIQKHTVHLPKEDIDTILNIGITTGIKNWCDRVDILEDKPLGTYYSEQVSRGGSLIFHDKIFDRVGVMTLSNFLQSYSCIYSAATSYGLSEHCIDGYFYNSPRICDYIIQFALFEDIPYFHAEETEGGSI
;
A
#
# COMPACT_ATOMS: atom_id res chain seq x y z
N MET A 1 5.94 -21.85 -10.99
CA MET A 1 5.81 -20.49 -11.57
C MET A 1 6.62 -19.56 -10.69
N SER A 2 7.53 -18.73 -11.22
CA SER A 2 8.37 -17.87 -10.38
C SER A 2 7.55 -16.72 -9.78
N TYR A 3 7.93 -16.26 -8.61
CA TYR A 3 7.26 -15.17 -7.90
C TYR A 3 7.18 -13.87 -8.76
N ASN A 4 8.27 -13.51 -9.44
CA ASN A 4 8.32 -12.37 -10.36
C ASN A 4 7.34 -12.52 -11.55
N TYR A 5 7.09 -13.75 -12.02
CA TYR A 5 6.10 -13.97 -13.08
C TYR A 5 4.69 -13.65 -12.57
N MET A 6 4.34 -14.06 -11.35
CA MET A 6 3.02 -13.79 -10.77
C MET A 6 2.77 -12.29 -10.60
N LEU A 7 3.74 -11.54 -10.04
CA LEU A 7 3.62 -10.10 -9.87
C LEU A 7 3.43 -9.37 -11.23
N ASN A 8 4.13 -9.82 -12.27
CA ASN A 8 3.96 -9.25 -13.61
C ASN A 8 2.55 -9.47 -14.17
N GLU A 9 1.95 -10.64 -13.96
CA GLU A 9 0.58 -10.92 -14.40
C GLU A 9 -0.45 -10.11 -13.59
N VAL A 10 -0.22 -9.92 -12.28
CA VAL A 10 -1.06 -9.04 -11.44
C VAL A 10 -1.03 -7.60 -11.97
N VAL A 11 0.17 -7.06 -12.25
CA VAL A 11 0.31 -5.70 -12.80
C VAL A 11 -0.35 -5.57 -14.17
N LYS A 12 -0.19 -6.56 -15.05
CA LYS A 12 -0.84 -6.56 -16.38
C LYS A 12 -2.36 -6.57 -16.26
N TYR A 13 -2.90 -7.40 -15.37
CA TYR A 13 -4.33 -7.48 -15.12
C TYR A 13 -4.85 -6.15 -14.61
N TRP A 14 -4.24 -5.60 -13.56
CA TRP A 14 -4.62 -4.31 -12.99
C TRP A 14 -4.55 -3.19 -14.03
N LYS A 15 -3.52 -3.11 -14.87
CA LYS A 15 -3.42 -2.10 -15.93
C LYS A 15 -4.57 -2.16 -16.95
N LYS A 16 -5.21 -3.32 -17.11
CA LYS A 16 -6.32 -3.54 -18.05
C LYS A 16 -7.68 -3.23 -17.43
N THR A 17 -7.85 -3.52 -16.14
CA THR A 17 -9.18 -3.53 -15.48
C THR A 17 -9.32 -2.53 -14.34
N ASN A 18 -8.20 -2.02 -13.81
CA ASN A 18 -8.11 -1.37 -12.50
C ASN A 18 -8.58 -2.26 -11.34
N ASP A 19 -8.61 -3.58 -11.53
CA ASP A 19 -9.00 -4.52 -10.49
C ASP A 19 -7.77 -5.27 -9.96
N LEU A 20 -7.79 -5.56 -8.66
CA LEU A 20 -6.83 -6.42 -7.99
C LEU A 20 -7.53 -7.71 -7.53
N LEU A 21 -7.02 -8.86 -7.99
CA LEU A 21 -7.49 -10.16 -7.53
C LEU A 21 -6.71 -10.57 -6.28
N VAL A 22 -7.43 -10.72 -5.17
CA VAL A 22 -6.85 -11.05 -3.86
C VAL A 22 -7.35 -12.43 -3.46
N ALA A 23 -6.43 -13.33 -3.11
CA ALA A 23 -6.75 -14.67 -2.62
C ALA A 23 -6.02 -14.92 -1.31
N PHE A 24 -6.75 -15.38 -0.29
CA PHE A 24 -6.21 -15.65 1.04
C PHE A 24 -6.96 -16.79 1.70
N GLU A 25 -6.31 -17.45 2.64
CA GLU A 25 -6.90 -18.50 3.47
C GLU A 25 -7.52 -17.86 4.72
N ASP A 26 -8.78 -18.18 5.01
CA ASP A 26 -9.43 -17.75 6.25
C ASP A 26 -9.07 -18.67 7.44
N PHE A 27 -9.57 -18.33 8.63
CA PHE A 27 -9.30 -19.12 9.84
C PHE A 27 -9.86 -20.54 9.82
N ASN A 28 -10.76 -20.86 8.89
CA ASN A 28 -11.31 -22.20 8.70
C ASN A 28 -10.50 -23.01 7.66
N GLY A 29 -9.40 -22.45 7.15
CA GLY A 29 -8.60 -23.05 6.10
C GLY A 29 -9.24 -22.95 4.71
N GLN A 30 -10.25 -22.10 4.52
CA GLN A 30 -10.92 -21.93 3.22
C GLN A 30 -10.27 -20.81 2.43
N ILE A 31 -10.01 -21.08 1.14
CA ILE A 31 -9.50 -20.07 0.22
C ILE A 31 -10.63 -19.12 -0.18
N GLN A 32 -10.52 -17.88 0.28
CA GLN A 32 -11.34 -16.75 -0.14
C GLN A 32 -10.72 -16.10 -1.38
N LYS A 33 -11.57 -15.62 -2.30
CA LYS A 33 -11.15 -14.91 -3.52
C LYS A 33 -11.99 -13.66 -3.70
N HIS A 34 -11.34 -12.51 -3.60
CA HIS A 34 -11.97 -11.21 -3.70
C HIS A 34 -11.44 -10.48 -4.94
N THR A 35 -12.32 -9.73 -5.60
CA THR A 35 -11.93 -8.76 -6.61
C THR A 35 -12.11 -7.39 -5.99
N VAL A 36 -11.00 -6.65 -5.85
CA VAL A 36 -11.01 -5.28 -5.34
C VAL A 36 -10.89 -4.33 -6.52
N HIS A 37 -11.87 -3.46 -6.71
CA HIS A 37 -11.74 -2.36 -7.66
C HIS A 37 -10.80 -1.31 -7.06
N LEU A 38 -9.66 -1.08 -7.70
CA LEU A 38 -8.59 -0.21 -7.22
C LEU A 38 -8.12 0.73 -8.35
N PRO A 39 -8.93 1.74 -8.72
CA PRO A 39 -8.58 2.75 -9.71
C PRO A 39 -7.30 3.52 -9.33
N LYS A 40 -6.72 4.20 -10.32
CA LYS A 40 -5.47 4.96 -10.14
C LYS A 40 -5.61 6.03 -9.08
N GLU A 41 -6.77 6.66 -9.03
CA GLU A 41 -7.14 7.72 -8.11
C GLU A 41 -7.05 7.25 -6.64
N ASP A 42 -7.36 5.98 -6.37
CA ASP A 42 -7.27 5.41 -5.03
C ASP A 42 -5.82 5.12 -4.63
N ILE A 43 -5.01 4.61 -5.57
CA ILE A 43 -3.57 4.47 -5.36
C ILE A 43 -2.96 5.84 -5.06
N ASP A 44 -3.30 6.84 -5.87
CA ASP A 44 -2.82 8.21 -5.72
C ASP A 44 -3.26 8.81 -4.38
N THR A 45 -4.48 8.53 -3.94
CA THR A 45 -5.00 9.00 -2.65
C THR A 45 -4.28 8.35 -1.47
N ILE A 46 -4.10 7.02 -1.49
CA ILE A 46 -3.39 6.27 -0.44
C ILE A 46 -1.95 6.78 -0.32
N LEU A 47 -1.25 6.94 -1.45
CA LEU A 47 0.11 7.45 -1.45
C LEU A 47 0.17 8.90 -0.98
N ASN A 48 -0.77 9.75 -1.40
CA ASN A 48 -0.82 11.14 -0.93
C ASN A 48 -0.97 11.21 0.59
N ILE A 49 -1.92 10.47 1.16
CA ILE A 49 -2.18 10.47 2.61
C ILE A 49 -0.99 9.88 3.38
N GLY A 50 -0.42 8.78 2.89
CA GLY A 50 0.77 8.17 3.48
C GLY A 50 1.97 9.12 3.49
N ILE A 51 2.26 9.78 2.36
CA ILE A 51 3.42 10.69 2.21
C ILE A 51 3.23 11.99 3.02
N THR A 52 2.02 12.55 3.04
CA THR A 52 1.74 13.83 3.70
C THR A 52 1.57 13.70 5.21
N THR A 53 1.10 12.55 5.69
CA THR A 53 0.74 12.36 7.11
C THR A 53 1.35 11.09 7.71
N GLY A 54 1.14 9.94 7.07
CA GLY A 54 1.42 8.62 7.67
C GLY A 54 2.89 8.35 8.00
N ILE A 55 3.83 8.73 7.12
CA ILE A 55 5.23 8.28 7.20
C ILE A 55 6.17 9.25 7.94
N LYS A 56 5.67 10.37 8.47
CA LYS A 56 6.52 11.48 8.97
C LYS A 56 7.44 11.11 10.13
N ASN A 57 7.09 10.07 10.88
CA ASN A 57 7.88 9.62 12.03
C ASN A 57 9.16 8.90 11.63
N TRP A 58 9.21 8.24 10.46
CA TRP A 58 10.33 7.38 10.07
C TRP A 58 10.96 7.74 8.70
N CYS A 59 10.19 8.36 7.80
CA CYS A 59 10.70 8.80 6.51
C CYS A 59 11.18 10.26 6.58
N ASP A 60 12.36 10.54 6.01
CA ASP A 60 12.91 11.90 5.89
C ASP A 60 12.33 12.63 4.68
N ARG A 61 12.43 11.99 3.51
CA ARG A 61 11.95 12.52 2.23
C ARG A 61 11.56 11.42 1.26
N VAL A 62 10.81 11.83 0.24
CA VAL A 62 10.38 10.99 -0.87
C VAL A 62 10.81 11.65 -2.17
N ASP A 63 11.55 10.91 -2.99
CA ASP A 63 12.08 11.37 -4.28
C ASP A 63 11.48 10.54 -5.43
N ILE A 64 11.49 11.07 -6.66
CA ILE A 64 11.10 10.32 -7.87
C ILE A 64 12.34 9.60 -8.41
N LEU A 65 12.20 8.33 -8.78
CA LEU A 65 13.31 7.54 -9.33
C LEU A 65 13.64 7.93 -10.77
N GLU A 66 12.61 8.26 -11.56
CA GLU A 66 12.76 8.62 -12.97
C GLU A 66 13.19 10.09 -13.18
N ASP A 67 13.82 10.38 -14.33
CA ASP A 67 14.28 11.74 -14.69
C ASP A 67 13.15 12.78 -14.76
N LYS A 68 11.90 12.34 -14.97
CA LYS A 68 10.74 13.20 -15.12
C LYS A 68 9.56 12.67 -14.33
N PRO A 69 8.79 13.55 -13.67
CA PRO A 69 7.54 13.16 -13.05
C PRO A 69 6.54 12.70 -14.11
N LEU A 70 5.80 11.64 -13.80
CA LEU A 70 4.72 11.12 -14.65
C LEU A 70 3.37 11.76 -14.30
N GLY A 71 3.30 12.54 -13.23
CA GLY A 71 2.13 13.29 -12.79
C GLY A 71 2.50 14.67 -12.25
N THR A 72 1.50 15.37 -11.73
CA THR A 72 1.64 16.66 -11.04
C THR A 72 2.16 16.47 -9.62
N TYR A 73 1.75 15.38 -8.96
CA TYR A 73 2.09 15.09 -7.57
C TYR A 73 2.97 13.83 -7.45
N TYR A 74 3.80 13.73 -6.41
CA TYR A 74 4.59 12.52 -6.14
C TYR A 74 3.70 11.27 -6.02
N SER A 75 2.54 11.41 -5.38
CA SER A 75 1.59 10.32 -5.19
C SER A 75 1.06 9.73 -6.49
N GLU A 76 1.11 10.48 -7.59
CA GLU A 76 0.64 10.07 -8.91
C GLU A 76 1.64 9.18 -9.67
N GLN A 77 2.87 9.08 -9.19
CA GLN A 77 3.99 8.47 -9.90
C GLN A 77 3.78 6.96 -10.11
N VAL A 78 3.37 6.24 -9.07
CA VAL A 78 3.28 4.78 -9.05
C VAL A 78 2.15 4.25 -9.93
N SER A 79 0.95 4.84 -9.83
CA SER A 79 -0.23 4.44 -10.63
C SER A 79 -0.05 4.69 -12.14
N ARG A 80 0.89 5.59 -12.50
CA ARG A 80 1.28 5.92 -13.87
C ARG A 80 2.48 5.11 -14.36
N GLY A 81 3.01 4.22 -13.54
CA GLY A 81 4.05 3.25 -13.92
C GLY A 81 5.48 3.70 -13.63
N GLY A 82 5.67 4.78 -12.88
CA GLY A 82 6.97 5.20 -12.35
C GLY A 82 7.18 4.65 -10.94
N SER A 83 8.20 5.20 -10.28
CA SER A 83 8.66 4.71 -8.98
C SER A 83 9.00 5.86 -8.03
N LEU A 84 8.84 5.58 -6.73
CA LEU A 84 9.19 6.52 -5.66
C LEU A 84 10.30 5.93 -4.79
N ILE A 85 11.22 6.78 -4.36
CA ILE A 85 12.31 6.45 -3.45
C ILE A 85 11.95 7.01 -2.07
N PHE A 86 11.94 6.15 -1.05
CA PHE A 86 11.67 6.53 0.34
C PHE A 86 12.96 6.43 1.16
N HIS A 87 13.30 7.52 1.85
CA HIS A 87 14.49 7.61 2.69
C HIS A 87 14.14 7.36 4.16
N ASP A 88 14.45 6.16 4.65
CA ASP A 88 14.29 5.75 6.05
C ASP A 88 15.42 6.35 6.91
N LYS A 89 15.05 7.28 7.79
CA LYS A 89 16.00 8.02 8.64
C LYS A 89 16.39 7.31 9.92
N ILE A 90 15.68 6.24 10.28
CA ILE A 90 15.91 5.51 11.52
C ILE A 90 16.99 4.45 11.31
N PHE A 91 16.92 3.71 10.20
CA PHE A 91 17.89 2.68 9.85
C PHE A 91 18.84 3.07 8.71
N ASP A 92 18.82 4.33 8.27
CA ASP A 92 19.67 4.87 7.19
C ASP A 92 19.63 3.99 5.93
N ARG A 93 18.42 3.71 5.46
CA ARG A 93 18.18 2.84 4.30
C ARG A 93 17.21 3.47 3.31
N VAL A 94 17.16 2.89 2.12
CA VAL A 94 16.32 3.36 1.03
C VAL A 94 15.41 2.23 0.56
N GLY A 95 14.12 2.53 0.43
CA GLY A 95 13.14 1.64 -0.20
C GLY A 95 12.65 2.22 -1.52
N VAL A 96 12.39 1.36 -2.51
CA VAL A 96 11.83 1.77 -3.81
C VAL A 96 10.44 1.20 -3.97
N MET A 97 9.47 2.08 -4.20
CA MET A 97 8.09 1.71 -4.48
C MET A 97 7.83 1.70 -5.97
N THR A 98 7.25 0.60 -6.43
CA THR A 98 6.79 0.38 -7.79
C THR A 98 5.32 -0.04 -7.75
N LEU A 99 4.67 -0.13 -8.91
CA LEU A 99 3.29 -0.61 -8.94
C LEU A 99 3.17 -2.07 -8.45
N SER A 100 4.16 -2.93 -8.72
CA SER A 100 4.09 -4.34 -8.31
C SER A 100 4.13 -4.53 -6.80
N ASN A 101 5.08 -3.90 -6.10
CA ASN A 101 5.16 -4.05 -4.64
C ASN A 101 4.05 -3.26 -3.91
N PHE A 102 3.56 -2.16 -4.49
CA PHE A 102 2.36 -1.51 -3.99
C PHE A 102 1.13 -2.43 -4.03
N LEU A 103 0.83 -3.03 -5.19
CA LEU A 103 -0.34 -3.92 -5.34
C LEU A 103 -0.23 -5.16 -4.46
N GLN A 104 0.98 -5.72 -4.33
CA GLN A 104 1.22 -6.82 -3.42
C GLN A 104 0.98 -6.42 -1.97
N SER A 105 1.54 -5.29 -1.54
CA SER A 105 1.36 -4.79 -0.18
C SER A 105 -0.10 -4.54 0.13
N TYR A 106 -0.80 -3.85 -0.76
CA TYR A 106 -2.24 -3.65 -0.66
C TYR A 106 -2.98 -4.98 -0.51
N SER A 107 -2.67 -5.99 -1.33
CA SER A 107 -3.28 -7.32 -1.22
C SER A 107 -3.03 -7.95 0.15
N CYS A 108 -1.81 -7.88 0.69
CA CYS A 108 -1.46 -8.45 1.99
C CYS A 108 -2.21 -7.76 3.12
N ILE A 109 -2.22 -6.42 3.13
CA ILE A 109 -2.94 -5.62 4.13
C ILE A 109 -4.45 -5.85 4.02
N TYR A 110 -5.00 -5.93 2.81
CA TYR A 110 -6.41 -6.23 2.57
C TYR A 110 -6.80 -7.61 3.11
N SER A 111 -6.01 -8.64 2.80
CA SER A 111 -6.24 -10.00 3.30
C SER A 111 -6.17 -10.06 4.82
N ALA A 112 -5.18 -9.41 5.43
CA ALA A 112 -5.08 -9.34 6.89
C ALA A 112 -6.32 -8.65 7.49
N ALA A 113 -6.68 -7.46 7.02
CA ALA A 113 -7.85 -6.73 7.51
C ALA A 113 -9.14 -7.55 7.38
N THR A 114 -9.31 -8.25 6.26
CA THR A 114 -10.49 -9.10 6.01
C THR A 114 -10.51 -10.33 6.93
N SER A 115 -9.38 -11.03 7.08
CA SER A 115 -9.28 -12.20 7.94
C SER A 115 -9.55 -11.84 9.40
N TYR A 116 -9.00 -10.75 9.92
CA TYR A 116 -9.15 -10.33 11.32
C TYR A 116 -10.48 -9.61 11.63
N GLY A 117 -11.41 -9.52 10.67
CA GLY A 117 -12.70 -8.87 10.89
C GLY A 117 -12.60 -7.35 11.08
N LEU A 118 -11.50 -6.73 10.68
CA LEU A 118 -11.30 -5.27 10.67
C LEU A 118 -12.06 -4.59 9.50
N SER A 119 -13.09 -5.25 8.97
CA SER A 119 -13.91 -4.75 7.86
C SER A 119 -14.62 -3.44 8.19
N GLU A 120 -14.75 -3.09 9.47
CA GLU A 120 -15.28 -1.79 9.92
C GLU A 120 -14.41 -0.59 9.51
N HIS A 121 -13.09 -0.81 9.31
CA HIS A 121 -12.18 0.19 8.74
C HIS A 121 -12.07 0.12 7.21
N CYS A 122 -12.83 -0.78 6.60
CA CYS A 122 -12.81 -1.11 5.18
C CYS A 122 -14.26 -1.14 4.65
N ILE A 123 -14.96 -0.01 4.78
CA ILE A 123 -16.26 0.17 4.11
C ILE A 123 -16.00 0.16 2.60
N ASP A 124 -16.68 -0.72 1.87
CA ASP A 124 -16.56 -0.90 0.41
C ASP A 124 -15.14 -1.21 -0.13
N GLY A 125 -14.23 -1.71 0.70
CA GLY A 125 -12.86 -2.06 0.24
C GLY A 125 -11.84 -0.92 0.38
N TYR A 126 -12.21 0.22 0.96
CA TYR A 126 -11.40 1.42 0.89
C TYR A 126 -10.61 1.72 2.17
N PHE A 127 -9.28 1.79 2.05
CA PHE A 127 -8.34 2.14 3.13
C PHE A 127 -7.96 3.64 3.17
N TYR A 128 -8.55 4.49 2.32
CA TYR A 128 -8.09 5.88 2.16
C TYR A 128 -8.35 6.78 3.39
N ASN A 129 -9.24 6.40 4.32
CA ASN A 129 -9.56 7.25 5.46
C ASN A 129 -8.62 7.08 6.68
N SER A 130 -7.63 6.19 6.61
CA SER A 130 -6.68 5.98 7.71
C SER A 130 -5.24 6.25 7.28
N PRO A 131 -4.62 7.36 7.73
CA PRO A 131 -3.20 7.61 7.53
C PRO A 131 -2.31 6.48 8.02
N ARG A 132 -2.75 5.77 9.07
CA ARG A 132 -2.07 4.61 9.65
C ARG A 132 -2.06 3.42 8.68
N ILE A 133 -3.19 3.11 8.05
CA ILE A 133 -3.23 2.00 7.07
C ILE A 133 -2.45 2.38 5.81
N CYS A 134 -2.50 3.64 5.38
CA CYS A 134 -1.67 4.12 4.26
C CYS A 134 -0.17 3.96 4.57
N ASP A 135 0.25 4.28 5.80
CA ASP A 135 1.62 4.04 6.29
C ASP A 135 1.96 2.53 6.25
N TYR A 136 1.09 1.65 6.73
CA TYR A 136 1.33 0.20 6.69
C TYR A 136 1.46 -0.36 5.27
N ILE A 137 0.63 0.10 4.32
CA ILE A 137 0.75 -0.27 2.91
C ILE A 137 2.11 0.19 2.36
N ILE A 138 2.55 1.40 2.70
CA ILE A 138 3.86 1.90 2.27
C ILE A 138 4.99 1.08 2.89
N GLN A 139 5.01 0.89 4.21
CA GLN A 139 6.05 0.14 4.90
C GLN A 139 6.18 -1.28 4.36
N PHE A 140 5.06 -2.00 4.23
CA PHE A 140 5.08 -3.37 3.75
C PHE A 140 5.49 -3.48 2.28
N ALA A 141 5.19 -2.47 1.45
CA ALA A 141 5.67 -2.42 0.06
C ALA A 141 7.20 -2.22 -0.02
N LEU A 142 7.79 -1.50 0.94
CA LEU A 142 9.21 -1.17 0.96
C LEU A 142 10.08 -2.21 1.67
N PHE A 143 9.53 -2.85 2.71
CA PHE A 143 10.30 -3.65 3.66
C PHE A 143 9.80 -5.09 3.83
N GLU A 144 8.68 -5.45 3.19
CA GLU A 144 7.98 -6.74 3.42
C GLU A 144 7.63 -6.99 4.90
N ASP A 145 7.58 -5.91 5.68
CA ASP A 145 7.31 -5.86 7.12
C ASP A 145 6.81 -4.46 7.51
N ILE A 146 6.31 -4.30 8.75
CA ILE A 146 5.84 -3.03 9.32
C ILE A 146 6.72 -2.66 10.53
N PRO A 147 7.98 -2.24 10.31
CA PRO A 147 8.93 -1.96 11.38
C PRO A 147 8.53 -0.77 12.28
N TYR A 148 7.70 0.14 11.77
CA TYR A 148 7.18 1.30 12.48
C TYR A 148 5.70 1.08 12.81
N PHE A 149 5.42 -0.05 13.46
CA PHE A 149 4.08 -0.42 13.88
C PHE A 149 3.59 0.47 15.03
N HIS A 150 2.50 1.19 14.80
CA HIS A 150 1.83 1.99 15.83
C HIS A 150 0.90 1.11 16.68
N ALA A 151 1.41 0.57 17.80
CA ALA A 151 0.69 -0.40 18.63
C ALA A 151 -0.45 0.17 19.48
N GLU A 152 -0.55 1.49 19.72
CA GLU A 152 -1.62 2.08 20.55
C GLU A 152 -2.03 3.48 20.08
N GLU A 153 -3.32 3.69 19.80
CA GLU A 153 -4.04 4.82 20.40
C GLU A 153 -5.01 4.16 21.39
N THR A 154 -4.69 4.22 22.68
CA THR A 154 -5.73 4.05 23.68
C THR A 154 -6.81 5.11 23.43
N GLU A 155 -8.07 4.70 23.45
CA GLU A 155 -9.20 5.62 23.55
C GLU A 155 -8.93 6.62 24.68
N GLY A 156 -8.59 7.88 24.36
CA GLY A 156 -8.24 8.86 25.38
C GLY A 156 -7.40 10.03 24.88
N GLY A 157 -7.95 10.84 23.98
CA GLY A 157 -7.31 12.09 23.55
C GLY A 157 -8.34 13.10 23.09
N SER A 158 -9.13 13.62 24.05
CA SER A 158 -10.01 14.77 23.82
C SER A 158 -9.24 15.95 23.23
N ILE A 159 -9.84 16.60 22.23
CA ILE A 159 -9.65 18.03 21.95
C ILE A 159 -10.95 18.73 22.34
#